data_AF-A0AAP8KFE3-F1
#
_entry.id   AF-A0AAP8KFE3-F1
#
_cell.length_a   1.000
_cell.length_b   1.000
_cell.length_c   1.000
_cell.angle_alpha   90.00
_cell.angle_beta   90.00
_cell.angle_gamma   90.00
#
_symmetry.space_group_name_H-M   'P 1'
#
loop_
_entity.id
_entity.type
_entity.pdbx_description
1 polymer ?
#
loop_
_entity_poly.entity_id
_entity_poly.type
_entity_poly.pdbx_seq_one_letter_code
_entity_poly.pdbx_strand_id
1 'polypeptide(L)'
;MPADKSSTMARLPALLAQFAHLFPAVRLDVTVGTYLDLQKLVAADALDLAVVMALADGQDEAAVLRRTRFVWAAAQDFRHDGALPLPLAFSPAPCMHRQVGVDALEGAGLDWRVAFTSPSQQGLRAAVLADLAVTALPQGDLESGMVVIDGQHGLPALPAAQFQLLWRAAGGTAAAEAFGQLLREWSAAAAA
;
A
#
# COMPACT_ATOMS: atom_id res chain seq x y z
N MET A 1 8.21 -17.98 17.66
CA MET A 1 8.44 -18.35 16.24
C MET A 1 7.74 -17.29 15.41
N PRO A 2 8.45 -16.29 14.83
CA PRO A 2 7.74 -15.21 14.16
C PRO A 2 7.22 -15.73 12.83
N ALA A 3 5.93 -15.51 12.57
CA ALA A 3 5.29 -15.81 11.30
C ALA A 3 6.04 -15.08 10.17
N ASP A 4 6.36 -15.83 9.12
CA ASP A 4 6.83 -15.34 7.84
C ASP A 4 5.79 -14.37 7.25
N LYS A 5 5.89 -13.09 7.61
CA LYS A 5 5.18 -11.99 6.96
C LYS A 5 5.87 -11.75 5.63
N SER A 6 5.62 -12.65 4.68
CA SER A 6 6.00 -12.54 3.29
C SER A 6 5.33 -11.29 2.72
N SER A 7 6.03 -10.16 2.83
CA SER A 7 5.60 -8.87 2.32
C SER A 7 5.32 -9.02 0.83
N THR A 8 4.27 -8.35 0.34
CA THR A 8 3.86 -8.34 -1.08
C THR A 8 5.06 -8.13 -2.04
N MET A 9 6.09 -7.40 -1.59
CA MET A 9 7.34 -7.18 -2.32
C MET A 9 8.23 -8.42 -2.51
N ALA A 10 8.25 -9.39 -1.59
CA ALA A 10 9.05 -10.61 -1.73
C ALA A 10 8.43 -11.61 -2.72
N ARG A 11 7.11 -11.56 -2.88
CA ARG A 11 6.36 -12.55 -3.67
C ARG A 11 6.07 -12.12 -5.10
N LEU A 12 5.96 -10.82 -5.38
CA LEU A 12 5.74 -10.32 -6.74
C LEU A 12 6.88 -10.72 -7.71
N PRO A 13 8.18 -10.59 -7.36
CA PRO A 13 9.26 -11.05 -8.24
C PRO A 13 9.18 -12.55 -8.57
N ALA A 14 8.75 -13.38 -7.61
CA ALA A 14 8.57 -14.82 -7.84
C ALA A 14 7.42 -15.10 -8.83
N LEU A 15 6.31 -14.36 -8.72
CA LEU A 15 5.19 -14.44 -9.66
C LEU A 15 5.60 -14.01 -11.07
N LEU A 16 6.35 -12.91 -11.18
CA LEU A 16 6.87 -12.40 -12.45
C LEU A 16 7.81 -13.43 -13.11
N ALA A 17 8.71 -14.03 -12.33
CA ALA A 17 9.62 -15.08 -12.81
C ALA A 17 8.85 -16.33 -13.25
N GLN A 18 7.82 -16.75 -12.50
CA GLN A 18 6.95 -17.85 -12.88
C GLN A 18 6.28 -17.59 -14.23
N PHE A 19 5.69 -16.40 -14.42
CA PHE A 19 5.05 -16.04 -15.68
C PHE A 19 6.04 -16.02 -16.86
N ALA A 20 7.22 -15.45 -16.67
CA ALA A 20 8.27 -15.43 -17.69
C ALA A 20 8.72 -16.85 -18.10
N HIS A 21 8.77 -17.81 -17.17
CA HIS A 21 9.07 -19.20 -17.48
C HIS A 21 7.93 -19.94 -18.21
N LEU A 22 6.68 -19.64 -17.87
CA LEU A 22 5.50 -20.25 -18.51
C LEU A 22 5.30 -19.76 -19.95
N PHE A 23 5.70 -18.51 -20.23
CA PHE A 23 5.49 -17.86 -21.52
C PHE A 23 6.80 -17.25 -22.07
N PRO A 24 7.80 -18.07 -22.46
CA PRO A 24 9.14 -17.57 -22.83
C PRO A 24 9.15 -16.73 -24.12
N ALA A 25 8.11 -16.81 -24.95
CA ALA A 25 7.94 -15.98 -26.13
C ALA A 25 7.29 -14.61 -25.85
N VAL A 26 6.78 -14.39 -24.63
CA VAL A 26 6.19 -13.12 -24.22
C VAL A 26 7.29 -12.23 -23.64
N ARG A 27 7.42 -11.02 -24.19
CA ARG A 27 8.24 -9.97 -23.59
C ARG A 27 7.46 -9.35 -22.43
N LEU A 28 8.01 -9.45 -21.22
CA LEU A 28 7.45 -8.85 -20.02
C LEU A 28 8.25 -7.59 -19.64
N ASP A 29 7.63 -6.42 -19.77
CA ASP A 29 8.16 -5.16 -19.25
C ASP A 29 7.43 -4.80 -17.94
N VAL A 30 8.17 -4.49 -16.87
CA VAL A 30 7.61 -4.25 -15.53
C VAL A 30 8.00 -2.87 -15.03
N THR A 31 7.01 -2.08 -14.62
CA THR A 31 7.20 -0.75 -14.03
C THR A 31 6.69 -0.72 -12.60
N VAL A 32 7.50 -0.21 -11.68
CA VAL A 32 7.12 0.07 -10.29
C VAL A 32 7.10 1.58 -10.11
N GLY A 33 5.99 2.12 -9.62
CA GLY A 33 5.80 3.55 -9.46
C GLY A 33 4.72 3.87 -8.43
N THR A 34 4.38 5.16 -8.32
CA THR A 34 3.27 5.59 -7.45
C THR A 34 1.93 5.18 -8.07
N TYR A 35 0.89 5.06 -7.25
CA TYR A 35 -0.45 4.73 -7.74
C TYR A 35 -0.95 5.71 -8.82
N LEU A 36 -0.61 7.00 -8.69
CA LEU A 36 -0.96 8.05 -9.66
C LEU A 36 -0.23 7.87 -10.98
N ASP A 37 1.06 7.53 -10.95
CA ASP A 37 1.85 7.35 -12.16
C ASP A 37 1.38 6.10 -12.92
N LEU A 38 1.13 5.00 -12.20
CA LEU A 38 0.61 3.78 -12.81
C LEU A 38 -0.80 3.98 -13.40
N GLN A 39 -1.68 4.70 -12.72
CA GLN A 39 -3.00 5.07 -13.27
C GLN A 39 -2.88 5.86 -14.58
N LYS A 40 -1.98 6.86 -14.63
CA LYS A 40 -1.74 7.65 -15.84
C LYS A 40 -1.19 6.80 -16.98
N LEU A 41 -0.26 5.89 -16.70
CA LEU A 41 0.32 5.01 -17.71
C LEU A 41 -0.71 4.04 -18.29
N VAL A 42 -1.61 3.47 -17.47
CA VAL A 42 -2.72 2.64 -17.95
C VAL A 42 -3.70 3.45 -18.79
N ALA A 43 -4.08 4.65 -18.33
CA ALA A 43 -4.99 5.53 -19.07
C ALA A 43 -4.42 6.02 -20.42
N ALA A 44 -3.09 6.07 -20.54
CA ALA A 44 -2.38 6.40 -21.77
C ALA A 44 -2.07 5.16 -22.64
N ASP A 45 -2.64 3.99 -22.32
CA ASP A 45 -2.37 2.69 -22.96
C ASP A 45 -0.87 2.30 -23.00
N ALA A 46 -0.05 2.88 -22.11
CA ALA A 46 1.39 2.59 -21.98
C ALA A 46 1.68 1.37 -21.10
N LEU A 47 0.68 0.90 -20.35
CA LEU A 47 0.68 -0.37 -19.63
C LEU A 47 -0.60 -1.13 -19.98
N ASP A 48 -0.49 -2.44 -20.25
CA ASP A 48 -1.66 -3.28 -20.49
C ASP A 48 -2.54 -3.44 -19.24
N LEU A 49 -1.89 -3.55 -18.08
CA LEU A 49 -2.54 -3.62 -16.77
C LEU A 49 -1.63 -3.04 -15.67
N ALA A 50 -2.23 -2.65 -14.54
CA ALA A 50 -1.50 -2.26 -13.34
C ALA A 50 -2.21 -2.75 -12.07
N VAL A 51 -1.42 -3.09 -11.05
CA VAL A 51 -1.92 -3.29 -9.69
C VAL A 51 -1.74 -1.98 -8.93
N VAL A 52 -2.85 -1.39 -8.48
CA VAL A 52 -2.81 -0.14 -7.70
C VAL A 52 -3.58 -0.29 -6.40
N MET A 53 -3.20 0.49 -5.40
CA MET A 53 -4.01 0.65 -4.21
C MET A 53 -5.05 1.75 -4.43
N ALA A 54 -6.27 1.51 -3.95
CA ALA A 54 -7.38 2.46 -3.92
C ALA A 54 -8.07 2.38 -2.55
N LEU A 55 -8.78 3.46 -2.17
CA LEU A 55 -9.73 3.37 -1.06
C LEU A 55 -10.91 2.50 -1.49
N ALA A 56 -11.47 1.74 -0.55
CA ALA A 56 -12.62 0.90 -0.84
C ALA A 56 -13.89 1.77 -0.92
N ASP A 57 -14.39 2.02 -2.13
CA ASP A 57 -15.59 2.82 -2.39
C ASP A 57 -16.78 2.00 -2.96
N GLY A 58 -16.60 0.68 -3.10
CA GLY A 58 -17.65 -0.28 -3.47
C GLY A 58 -18.01 -0.30 -4.96
N GLN A 59 -17.22 0.32 -5.84
CA GLN A 59 -17.63 0.52 -7.23
C GLN A 59 -17.35 -0.64 -8.19
N ASP A 60 -16.36 -1.51 -7.92
CA ASP A 60 -16.06 -2.66 -8.80
C ASP A 60 -15.39 -3.82 -8.05
N GLU A 61 -16.19 -4.79 -7.60
CA GLU A 61 -15.70 -6.03 -6.98
C GLU A 61 -14.87 -6.90 -7.94
N ALA A 62 -15.14 -6.84 -9.24
CA ALA A 62 -14.41 -7.63 -10.22
C ALA A 62 -12.99 -7.11 -10.43
N ALA A 63 -12.71 -5.84 -10.12
CA ALA A 63 -11.35 -5.30 -10.14
C ALA A 63 -10.53 -5.64 -8.88
N VAL A 64 -11.17 -6.01 -7.77
CA VAL A 64 -10.49 -6.24 -6.48
C VAL A 64 -9.62 -7.50 -6.52
N LEU A 65 -8.33 -7.34 -6.23
CA LEU A 65 -7.42 -8.45 -5.99
C LEU A 65 -7.38 -8.85 -4.52
N ARG A 66 -7.30 -7.84 -3.64
CA ARG A 66 -7.12 -8.04 -2.21
C ARG A 66 -7.63 -6.84 -1.44
N ARG A 67 -8.41 -7.10 -0.40
CA ARG A 67 -8.83 -6.09 0.59
C ARG A 67 -7.77 -5.92 1.67
N THR A 68 -7.67 -4.70 2.16
CA THR A 68 -6.82 -4.31 3.29
C THR A 68 -7.50 -3.16 4.05
N ARG A 69 -6.83 -2.62 5.07
CA ARG A 69 -7.19 -1.34 5.66
C ARG A 69 -5.94 -0.56 6.00
N PHE A 70 -6.08 0.75 6.09
CA PHE A 70 -5.08 1.57 6.74
C PHE A 70 -5.14 1.37 8.25
N VAL A 71 -3.98 1.42 8.89
CA VAL A 71 -3.79 1.40 10.35
C VAL A 71 -2.79 2.48 10.72
N TRP A 72 -2.91 2.99 11.94
CA TRP A 72 -1.86 3.79 12.56
C TRP A 72 -0.77 2.86 13.10
N ALA A 73 0.47 3.14 12.72
CA ALA A 73 1.63 2.35 13.08
C ALA A 73 2.69 3.22 13.76
N ALA A 74 3.28 2.68 14.82
CA ALA A 74 4.37 3.29 15.58
C ALA A 74 5.39 2.23 16.05
N ALA A 75 6.49 2.65 16.66
CA ALA A 75 7.38 1.74 17.38
C ALA A 75 6.63 1.01 18.52
N GLN A 76 7.10 -0.19 18.88
CA GLN A 76 6.50 -0.99 19.95
C GLN A 76 6.35 -0.25 21.28
N ASP A 77 7.33 0.58 21.63
CA ASP A 77 7.37 1.33 22.89
C ASP A 77 6.99 2.81 22.69
N PHE A 78 6.18 3.11 21.67
CA PHE A 78 5.86 4.49 21.29
C PHE A 78 5.28 5.31 22.45
N ARG A 79 5.85 6.49 22.67
CA ARG A 79 5.44 7.41 23.74
C ARG A 79 5.02 8.74 23.15
N HIS A 80 3.83 9.16 23.53
CA HIS A 80 3.30 10.46 23.15
C HIS A 80 2.59 11.13 24.31
N ASP A 81 3.00 12.36 24.59
CA ASP A 81 2.29 13.28 25.47
C ASP A 81 1.12 13.88 24.69
N GLY A 82 -0.11 13.56 25.10
CA GLY A 82 -1.34 14.03 24.43
C GLY A 82 -1.56 15.54 24.49
N ALA A 83 -0.74 16.30 25.23
CA ALA A 83 -0.73 17.76 25.19
C ALA A 83 0.09 18.34 24.02
N LEU A 84 0.87 17.51 23.33
CA LEU A 84 1.70 17.92 22.19
C LEU A 84 1.05 17.48 20.87
N PRO A 85 1.29 18.20 19.76
CA PRO A 85 0.85 17.74 18.43
C PRO A 85 1.47 16.38 18.07
N LEU A 86 0.64 15.49 17.51
CA LEU A 86 1.05 14.15 17.09
C LEU A 86 2.16 14.23 16.01
N PRO A 87 3.33 13.58 16.21
CA PRO A 87 4.40 13.59 15.23
C PRO A 87 4.14 12.57 14.11
N LEU A 88 4.08 13.04 12.85
CA LEU A 88 3.80 12.20 11.69
C LEU A 88 5.03 12.00 10.78
N ALA A 89 5.13 10.80 10.21
CA ALA A 89 6.10 10.44 9.17
C ALA A 89 5.40 10.07 7.86
N PHE A 90 5.66 10.82 6.79
CA PHE A 90 5.06 10.57 5.47
C PHE A 90 5.99 10.88 4.30
N SER A 91 5.73 10.28 3.14
CA SER A 91 6.33 10.74 1.89
C SER A 91 5.80 12.12 1.48
N PRO A 92 6.58 12.88 0.68
CA PRO A 92 6.09 14.12 0.07
C PRO A 92 4.76 13.91 -0.66
N ALA A 93 3.91 14.95 -0.67
CA ALA A 93 2.70 14.91 -1.47
C ALA A 93 3.03 14.90 -2.98
N PRO A 94 2.18 14.29 -3.83
CA PRO A 94 0.96 13.56 -3.48
C PRO A 94 1.24 12.15 -2.91
N CYS A 95 0.57 11.78 -1.83
CA CYS A 95 0.73 10.46 -1.19
C CYS A 95 -0.57 10.03 -0.50
N MET A 96 -1.14 8.90 -0.91
CA MET A 96 -2.40 8.37 -0.34
C MET A 96 -2.30 8.12 1.17
N HIS A 97 -1.18 7.60 1.65
CA HIS A 97 -0.92 7.35 3.07
C HIS A 97 -1.01 8.65 3.89
N ARG A 98 -0.38 9.71 3.38
CA ARG A 98 -0.41 11.04 3.99
C ARG A 98 -1.82 11.60 3.99
N GLN A 99 -2.50 11.55 2.84
CA GLN A 99 -3.84 12.08 2.67
C GLN A 99 -4.81 11.43 3.67
N VAL A 100 -4.83 10.09 3.71
CA VAL A 100 -5.68 9.32 4.63
C VAL A 100 -5.43 9.67 6.10
N GLY A 101 -4.17 9.74 6.51
CA GLY A 101 -3.85 10.07 7.90
C GLY A 101 -4.22 11.50 8.27
N VAL A 102 -3.86 12.47 7.42
CA VAL A 102 -4.14 13.90 7.67
C VAL A 102 -5.65 14.16 7.70
N ASP A 103 -6.40 13.66 6.71
CA ASP A 103 -7.86 13.87 6.66
C ASP A 103 -8.56 13.31 7.90
N ALA A 104 -8.11 12.14 8.38
CA ALA A 104 -8.69 11.53 9.57
C ALA A 104 -8.39 12.37 10.83
N LEU A 105 -7.16 12.87 10.99
CA LEU A 105 -6.77 13.70 12.14
C LEU A 105 -7.48 15.05 12.12
N GLU A 106 -7.55 15.71 10.95
CA GLU A 106 -8.28 16.96 10.77
C GLU A 106 -9.77 16.78 11.04
N GLY A 107 -10.38 15.70 10.55
CA GLY A 107 -11.78 15.36 10.83
C GLY A 107 -12.07 15.07 12.30
N ALA A 108 -11.08 14.60 13.06
CA ALA A 108 -11.16 14.37 14.50
C ALA A 108 -10.77 15.60 15.35
N GLY A 109 -10.29 16.68 14.72
CA GLY A 109 -9.81 17.87 15.43
C GLY A 109 -8.55 17.63 16.28
N LEU A 110 -7.69 16.69 15.87
CA LEU A 110 -6.44 16.38 16.57
C LEU A 110 -5.28 17.19 16.00
N ASP A 111 -4.53 17.85 16.87
CA ASP A 111 -3.33 18.58 16.49
C ASP A 111 -2.22 17.61 16.08
N TRP A 112 -1.57 17.92 14.96
CA TRP A 112 -0.48 17.12 14.42
C TRP A 112 0.60 18.00 13.79
N ARG A 113 1.78 17.40 13.58
CA ARG A 113 2.87 18.03 12.83
C ARG A 113 3.60 16.98 12.00
N VAL A 114 4.18 17.38 10.89
CA VAL A 114 5.12 16.52 10.16
C VAL A 114 6.46 16.55 10.91
N ALA A 115 6.81 15.43 11.55
CA ALA A 115 8.08 15.26 12.23
C ALA A 115 9.17 14.73 11.29
N PHE A 116 8.78 13.96 10.26
CA PHE A 116 9.72 13.36 9.32
C PHE A 116 9.10 13.23 7.92
N THR A 117 9.88 13.58 6.89
CA THR A 117 9.45 13.45 5.49
C THR A 117 10.52 12.72 4.69
N SER A 118 10.12 11.68 3.94
CA SER A 118 11.06 10.99 3.03
C SER A 118 10.36 10.30 1.85
N PRO A 119 10.89 10.39 0.62
CA PRO A 119 10.41 9.58 -0.50
C PRO A 119 10.82 8.11 -0.37
N SER A 120 11.73 7.78 0.54
CA SER A 120 12.17 6.40 0.78
C SER A 120 11.29 5.73 1.83
N GLN A 121 10.67 4.61 1.45
CA GLN A 121 9.92 3.76 2.38
C GLN A 121 10.81 3.28 3.53
N GLN A 122 12.08 2.96 3.26
CA GLN A 122 13.03 2.59 4.32
C GLN A 122 13.32 3.76 5.26
N GLY A 123 13.41 4.99 4.74
CA GLY A 123 13.60 6.19 5.55
C GLY A 123 12.41 6.43 6.48
N LEU A 124 11.18 6.30 5.98
CA LEU A 124 9.97 6.41 6.80
C LEU A 124 9.91 5.32 7.88
N ARG A 125 10.22 4.08 7.51
CA ARG A 125 10.25 2.95 8.44
C ARG A 125 11.28 3.16 9.54
N ALA A 126 12.48 3.63 9.19
CA ALA A 126 13.52 3.94 10.16
C ALA A 126 13.08 5.03 11.15
N ALA A 127 12.40 6.08 10.70
CA ALA A 127 11.86 7.11 11.58
C ALA A 127 10.81 6.55 12.55
N VAL A 128 9.88 5.72 12.05
CA VAL A 128 8.86 5.09 12.88
C VAL A 128 9.48 4.15 13.91
N LEU A 129 10.40 3.27 13.50
CA LEU A 129 11.08 2.31 14.37
C LEU A 129 11.99 2.98 15.42
N ALA A 130 12.50 4.18 15.12
CA ALA A 130 13.28 4.99 16.05
C ALA A 130 12.42 5.80 17.03
N ASP A 131 11.12 5.51 17.12
CA ASP A 131 10.17 6.22 18.00
C ASP A 131 10.07 7.73 17.70
N LEU A 132 10.36 8.16 16.46
CA LEU A 132 10.35 9.57 16.08
C LEU A 132 8.94 10.06 15.72
N ALA A 133 8.10 9.16 15.17
CA ALA A 133 6.83 9.52 14.57
C ALA A 133 5.90 8.31 14.38
N VAL A 134 4.62 8.62 14.22
CA VAL A 134 3.55 7.71 13.79
C VAL A 134 3.36 7.82 12.27
N THR A 135 2.93 6.74 11.61
CA THR A 135 2.52 6.78 10.21
C THR A 135 1.18 6.06 10.00
N ALA A 136 0.47 6.40 8.92
CA ALA A 136 -0.69 5.67 8.43
C ALA A 136 -0.26 4.77 7.26
N LEU A 137 -0.45 3.45 7.37
CA LEU A 137 -0.06 2.51 6.31
C LEU A 137 -1.02 1.32 6.19
N PRO A 138 -1.03 0.62 5.05
CA PRO A 138 -1.78 -0.62 4.90
C PRO A 138 -1.29 -1.65 5.93
N GLN A 139 -2.19 -2.34 6.63
CA GLN A 139 -1.80 -3.30 7.67
C GLN A 139 -0.77 -4.36 7.20
N GLY A 140 -0.82 -4.74 5.92
CA GLY A 140 0.13 -5.69 5.33
C GLY A 140 1.58 -5.18 5.22
N ASP A 141 1.80 -3.88 5.39
CA ASP A 141 3.11 -3.23 5.24
C ASP A 141 3.82 -3.03 6.60
N LEU A 142 3.22 -3.51 7.68
CA LEU A 142 3.84 -3.52 9.01
C LEU A 142 5.08 -4.41 9.04
N GLU A 143 6.20 -3.83 9.45
CA GLU A 143 7.46 -4.56 9.65
C GLU A 143 7.64 -5.00 11.11
N SER A 144 8.65 -5.83 11.35
CA SER A 144 9.06 -6.18 12.71
C SER A 144 9.49 -4.92 13.49
N GLY A 145 9.05 -4.82 14.74
CA GLY A 145 9.27 -3.63 15.59
C GLY A 145 8.20 -2.55 15.45
N MET A 146 7.33 -2.62 14.44
CA MET A 146 6.15 -1.77 14.33
C MET A 146 4.93 -2.44 14.97
N VAL A 147 4.11 -1.64 15.65
CA VAL A 147 2.85 -2.08 16.24
C VAL A 147 1.71 -1.19 15.77
N VAL A 148 0.51 -1.78 15.72
CA VAL A 148 -0.73 -1.03 15.46
C VAL A 148 -1.14 -0.31 16.73
N ILE A 149 -1.40 0.99 16.62
CA ILE A 149 -1.82 1.85 17.75
C ILE A 149 -3.22 2.46 17.53
N ASP A 150 -4.03 1.84 16.66
CA ASP A 150 -5.41 2.24 16.40
C ASP A 150 -6.20 2.42 17.73
N GLY A 151 -6.93 3.53 17.86
CA GLY A 151 -7.72 3.86 19.05
C GLY A 151 -6.90 4.33 20.26
N GLN A 152 -5.56 4.34 20.19
CA GLN A 152 -4.69 4.93 21.22
C GLN A 152 -4.46 6.41 20.94
N HIS A 153 -4.10 7.20 21.95
CA HIS A 153 -3.80 8.64 21.81
C HIS A 153 -4.90 9.47 21.11
N GLY A 154 -6.17 9.01 21.17
CA GLY A 154 -7.29 9.64 20.49
C GLY A 154 -7.35 9.35 18.98
N LEU A 155 -6.45 8.53 18.44
CA LEU A 155 -6.33 8.27 17.00
C LEU A 155 -7.64 7.76 16.38
N PRO A 156 -8.12 8.43 15.31
CA PRO A 156 -9.36 8.07 14.65
C PRO A 156 -9.20 6.79 13.83
N ALA A 157 -10.33 6.14 13.55
CA ALA A 157 -10.36 5.01 12.63
C ALA A 157 -9.93 5.46 11.22
N LEU A 158 -9.15 4.61 10.54
CA LEU A 158 -8.72 4.81 9.16
C LEU A 158 -9.56 3.98 8.19
N PRO A 159 -9.71 4.44 6.93
CA PRO A 159 -10.56 3.79 5.93
C PRO A 159 -10.03 2.42 5.51
N ALA A 160 -10.96 1.60 5.04
CA ALA A 160 -10.64 0.40 4.28
C ALA A 160 -10.01 0.76 2.92
N ALA A 161 -9.16 -0.12 2.41
CA ALA A 161 -8.51 0.03 1.13
C ALA A 161 -8.43 -1.31 0.41
N GLN A 162 -8.08 -1.27 -0.86
CA GLN A 162 -7.98 -2.46 -1.69
C GLN A 162 -6.85 -2.31 -2.71
N PHE A 163 -6.22 -3.43 -3.02
CA PHE A 163 -5.42 -3.56 -4.23
C PHE A 163 -6.34 -4.03 -5.34
N GLN A 164 -6.31 -3.35 -6.48
CA GLN A 164 -7.16 -3.64 -7.62
C GLN A 164 -6.37 -3.66 -8.93
N LEU A 165 -6.88 -4.44 -9.88
CA LEU A 165 -6.40 -4.46 -11.25
C LEU A 165 -7.03 -3.34 -12.05
N LEU A 166 -6.18 -2.50 -12.64
CA LEU A 166 -6.56 -1.60 -13.71
C LEU A 166 -6.15 -2.21 -15.03
N TRP A 167 -7.02 -2.04 -16.02
CA TRP A 167 -6.79 -2.46 -17.40
C TRP A 167 -6.79 -1.23 -18.30
N ARG A 168 -5.99 -1.29 -19.36
CA ARG A 168 -6.09 -0.32 -20.44
C ARG A 168 -7.48 -0.38 -21.10
N ALA A 169 -7.90 0.71 -21.75
CA ALA A 169 -9.26 0.80 -22.30
C ALA A 169 -9.48 -0.14 -23.51
N ALA A 170 -8.44 -0.39 -24.29
CA ALA A 170 -8.51 -1.19 -25.53
C ALA A 170 -8.58 -2.72 -25.30
N GLY A 171 -8.72 -3.20 -24.06
CA GLY A 171 -8.70 -4.63 -23.72
C GLY A 171 -7.29 -5.23 -23.72
N GLY A 172 -7.10 -6.33 -22.99
CA GLY A 172 -5.79 -6.97 -22.82
C GLY A 172 -5.36 -7.80 -24.03
N THR A 173 -4.05 -7.99 -24.22
CA THR A 173 -3.56 -9.10 -25.04
C THR A 173 -3.87 -10.43 -24.32
N ALA A 174 -3.88 -11.55 -25.04
CA ALA A 174 -4.03 -12.87 -24.41
C ALA A 174 -2.97 -13.12 -23.30
N ALA A 175 -1.77 -12.58 -23.47
CA ALA A 175 -0.72 -12.64 -22.46
C ALA A 175 -1.05 -11.79 -21.22
N ALA A 176 -1.56 -10.57 -21.42
CA ALA A 176 -2.00 -9.69 -20.32
C ALA A 176 -3.17 -10.30 -19.54
N GLU A 177 -4.14 -10.90 -20.24
CA GLU A 177 -5.26 -11.61 -19.63
C GLU A 177 -4.78 -12.82 -18.79
N ALA A 178 -3.88 -13.64 -19.35
CA ALA A 178 -3.28 -14.76 -18.62
C ALA A 178 -2.52 -14.29 -17.37
N PHE A 179 -1.77 -13.18 -17.45
CA PHE A 179 -1.07 -12.63 -16.29
C PHE A 179 -2.05 -12.07 -15.25
N GLY A 180 -3.11 -11.39 -15.69
CA GLY A 180 -4.17 -10.91 -14.80
C GLY A 180 -4.90 -12.04 -14.07
N GLN A 181 -5.14 -13.17 -14.74
CA GLN A 181 -5.69 -14.37 -14.09
C GLN A 181 -4.71 -14.93 -13.05
N LEU A 182 -3.43 -15.03 -13.38
CA LEU A 182 -2.40 -15.50 -12.45
C LEU A 182 -2.32 -14.60 -11.20
N LEU A 183 -2.43 -13.27 -11.36
CA LEU A 183 -2.48 -12.32 -10.25
C LEU A 183 -3.68 -12.56 -9.32
N ARG A 184 -4.85 -12.90 -9.86
CA ARG A 184 -6.07 -13.20 -9.08
C ARG A 184 -5.95 -14.51 -8.31
N GLU A 185 -5.46 -15.55 -8.95
CA GLU A 185 -5.23 -16.85 -8.31
C GLU A 185 -4.20 -16.71 -7.17
N TRP A 186 -3.14 -15.95 -7.44
CA TRP A 186 -2.10 -15.66 -6.45
C TRP A 186 -2.62 -14.84 -5.26
N SER A 187 -3.49 -13.85 -5.50
CA SER A 187 -4.06 -13.03 -4.43
C SER A 187 -5.05 -13.82 -3.56
N ALA A 188 -5.85 -14.70 -4.17
CA ALA A 188 -6.74 -15.60 -3.45
C ALA A 188 -5.98 -16.59 -2.55
N ALA A 189 -4.90 -17.19 -3.07
CA ALA A 189 -4.05 -18.11 -2.31
C ALA A 189 -3.27 -17.42 -1.17
N ALA A 190 -3.03 -16.12 -1.25
CA ALA A 190 -2.39 -15.34 -0.18
C ALA A 190 -3.35 -14.95 0.95
N ALA A 191 -4.66 -15.08 0.75
CA ALA A 191 -5.70 -14.75 1.72
C ALA A 191 -6.22 -15.97 2.51
N ALA A 192 -5.85 -17.19 2.08
CA ALA A 192 -6.13 -18.47 2.74
C ALA A 192 -5.00 -18.85 3.71
#